data_AF-A0A0J1FSP8-F1
#
_entry.id   AF-A0A0J1FSP8-F1
#
_cell.length_a   1.000
_cell.length_b   1.000
_cell.length_c   1.000
_cell.angle_alpha   90.00
_cell.angle_beta   90.00
_cell.angle_gamma   90.00
#
_symmetry.space_group_name_H-M   'P 1'
#
loop_
_entity.id
_entity.type
_entity.pdbx_description
1 polymer ?
#
loop_
_entity_poly.entity_id
_entity_poly.type
_entity_poly.pdbx_seq_one_letter_code
_entity_poly.pdbx_strand_id
1 'polypeptide(L)'
;MKAGGKMLKESKHPRDPRPDLVRDHRLWEIVLYNCWHLKENDLYFLLHGIRCGGAEITKTQTSYTLMPGEWSDTEWDEIKRNNLSPLKIDLMLVFKLTRVGKVTDEKPPEEFLRK
;
A
#
# COMPACT_ATOMS: atom_id res chain seq x y z
N MET A 1 -12.41 -35.72 22.56
CA MET A 1 -10.98 -35.47 22.26
C MET A 1 -10.89 -34.14 21.51
N LYS A 2 -10.02 -33.22 21.97
CA LYS A 2 -9.98 -31.82 21.51
C LYS A 2 -9.50 -31.73 20.06
N ALA A 3 -10.27 -31.03 19.22
CA ALA A 3 -9.81 -30.57 17.92
C ALA A 3 -8.72 -29.52 18.12
N GLY A 4 -7.47 -29.92 17.95
CA GLY A 4 -6.35 -28.99 17.83
C GLY A 4 -6.41 -28.30 16.47
N GLY A 5 -7.27 -27.30 16.34
CA GLY A 5 -7.23 -26.36 15.22
C GLY A 5 -5.84 -25.74 15.19
N LYS A 6 -5.07 -26.06 14.16
CA LYS A 6 -3.75 -25.50 13.91
C LYS A 6 -3.95 -23.99 13.76
N MET A 7 -3.62 -23.23 14.80
CA MET A 7 -3.60 -21.78 14.76
C MET A 7 -2.67 -21.40 13.61
N LEU A 8 -3.24 -20.95 12.49
CA LEU A 8 -2.46 -20.39 11.39
C LEU A 8 -1.61 -19.29 12.01
N LYS A 9 -0.29 -19.46 12.00
CA LYS A 9 0.63 -18.42 12.47
C LYS A 9 0.22 -17.15 11.73
N GLU A 10 -0.21 -16.14 12.46
CA GLU A 10 -0.46 -14.80 11.91
C GLU A 10 0.73 -14.47 11.03
N SER A 11 0.50 -14.43 9.72
CA SER A 11 1.51 -13.95 8.78
C SER A 11 1.84 -12.55 9.28
N LYS A 12 3.11 -12.29 9.64
CA LYS A 12 3.54 -10.94 10.02
C LYS A 12 3.31 -10.06 8.80
N HIS A 13 2.15 -9.44 8.72
CA HIS A 13 1.81 -8.52 7.64
C HIS A 13 2.77 -7.32 7.72
N PRO A 14 3.27 -6.85 6.57
CA PRO A 14 4.26 -5.81 6.56
C PRO A 14 3.71 -4.51 7.15
N ARG A 15 4.55 -3.81 7.92
CA ARG A 15 4.24 -2.56 8.60
C ARG A 15 4.88 -1.38 7.86
N ASP A 16 4.39 -0.18 8.13
CA ASP A 16 5.03 1.04 7.66
C ASP A 16 6.49 1.10 8.15
N PRO A 17 7.48 1.24 7.25
CA PRO A 17 8.89 1.32 7.62
C PRO A 17 9.30 2.66 8.26
N ARG A 18 8.45 3.70 8.22
CA ARG A 18 8.70 5.02 8.82
C ARG A 18 7.63 5.40 9.84
N PRO A 19 7.49 4.67 10.97
CA PRO A 19 6.51 4.98 11.99
C PRO A 19 6.77 6.32 12.70
N ASP A 20 7.96 6.90 12.54
CA ASP A 20 8.31 8.25 12.96
C ASP A 20 7.51 9.34 12.23
N LEU A 21 7.10 9.09 10.98
CA LEU A 21 6.27 10.02 10.18
C LEU A 21 4.78 9.80 10.53
N VAL A 22 4.41 10.26 11.72
CA VAL A 22 3.13 9.95 12.38
C VAL A 22 1.88 10.40 11.63
N ARG A 23 1.99 11.46 10.81
CA ARG A 23 0.84 12.13 10.18
C ARG A 23 0.03 11.19 9.28
N ASP A 24 0.73 10.37 8.51
CA ASP A 24 0.15 9.46 7.54
C ASP A 24 0.57 8.00 7.76
N HIS A 25 1.30 7.71 8.85
CA HIS A 25 1.72 6.37 9.27
C HIS A 25 0.60 5.33 9.13
N ARG A 26 -0.57 5.63 9.72
CA ARG A 26 -1.71 4.69 9.68
C ARG A 26 -2.23 4.46 8.27
N LEU A 27 -2.18 5.46 7.40
CA LEU A 27 -2.61 5.34 6.02
C LEU A 27 -1.61 4.48 5.23
N TRP A 28 -0.31 4.66 5.46
CA TRP A 28 0.73 3.80 4.90
C TRP A 28 0.59 2.34 5.33
N GLU A 29 0.30 2.08 6.61
CA GLU A 29 0.03 0.71 7.06
C GLU A 29 -1.13 0.06 6.28
N ILE A 30 -2.20 0.81 6.00
CA ILE A 30 -3.35 0.30 5.24
C ILE A 30 -2.97 0.06 3.78
N VAL A 31 -2.28 1.00 3.13
CA VAL A 31 -1.84 0.87 1.74
C VAL A 31 -0.95 -0.34 1.55
N LEU A 32 0.10 -0.48 2.36
CA LEU A 32 1.04 -1.59 2.28
C LEU A 32 0.36 -2.93 2.58
N TYR A 33 -0.54 -2.95 3.56
CA TYR A 33 -1.35 -4.12 3.88
C TYR A 33 -2.24 -4.53 2.69
N ASN A 34 -2.90 -3.57 2.03
CA ASN A 34 -3.75 -3.83 0.88
C ASN A 34 -2.92 -4.33 -0.33
N CYS A 35 -1.75 -3.77 -0.60
CA CYS A 35 -0.83 -4.30 -1.64
C CYS A 35 -0.47 -5.76 -1.36
N TRP A 36 -0.10 -6.08 -0.11
CA TRP A 36 0.25 -7.44 0.30
C TRP A 36 -0.91 -8.42 0.11
N HIS A 37 -2.14 -8.04 0.50
CA HIS A 37 -3.31 -8.92 0.40
C HIS A 37 -3.78 -9.14 -1.04
N LEU A 38 -3.65 -8.13 -1.90
CA LEU A 38 -3.95 -8.24 -3.33
C LEU A 38 -2.85 -8.98 -4.12
N LYS A 39 -1.75 -9.37 -3.46
CA LYS A 39 -0.56 -10.00 -4.08
C LYS A 39 0.11 -9.10 -5.12
N GLU A 40 -0.01 -7.80 -4.95
CA GLU A 40 0.65 -6.77 -5.77
C GLU A 40 2.10 -6.57 -5.27
N ASN A 41 2.92 -7.61 -5.39
CA ASN A 41 4.26 -7.67 -4.77
C ASN A 41 5.19 -6.55 -5.26
N ASP A 42 5.21 -6.29 -6.58
CA ASP A 42 6.08 -5.26 -7.16
C ASP A 42 5.70 -3.86 -6.66
N LEU A 43 4.40 -3.59 -6.61
CA LEU A 43 3.87 -2.34 -6.08
C LEU A 43 4.14 -2.22 -4.58
N TYR A 44 3.99 -3.30 -3.82
CA TYR A 44 4.32 -3.33 -2.39
C TYR A 44 5.78 -2.93 -2.15
N PHE A 45 6.74 -3.57 -2.82
CA PHE A 45 8.16 -3.28 -2.60
C PHE A 45 8.54 -1.87 -3.06
N LEU A 46 7.97 -1.40 -4.18
CA LEU A 46 8.16 -0.04 -4.64
C LEU A 46 7.64 0.98 -3.61
N LEU A 47 6.40 0.83 -3.16
CA LEU A 47 5.78 1.74 -2.19
C LEU A 47 6.49 1.71 -0.83
N HIS A 48 6.93 0.54 -0.39
CA HIS A 48 7.75 0.41 0.81
C HIS A 48 9.07 1.18 0.68
N GLY A 49 9.77 1.06 -0.46
CA GLY A 49 10.99 1.82 -0.73
C GLY A 49 10.75 3.34 -0.80
N ILE A 50 9.69 3.75 -1.48
CA ILE A 50 9.27 5.16 -1.55
C ILE A 50 8.99 5.74 -0.16
N ARG A 51 8.30 4.98 0.71
CA ARG A 51 8.03 5.37 2.10
C ARG A 51 9.31 5.47 2.93
N CYS A 52 10.29 4.59 2.73
CA CYS A 52 11.58 4.71 3.42
C CYS A 52 12.22 6.09 3.18
N GLY A 53 12.13 6.63 1.96
CA GLY A 53 12.55 8.01 1.61
C GLY A 53 11.59 9.11 2.04
N GLY A 54 10.72 8.84 3.02
CA GLY A 54 9.88 9.84 3.67
C GLY A 54 8.66 10.31 2.88
N ALA A 55 8.33 9.65 1.77
CA ALA A 55 7.17 10.02 0.97
C ALA A 55 5.87 10.01 1.80
N GLU A 56 5.02 10.99 1.53
CA GLU A 56 3.73 11.14 2.21
C GLU A 56 2.57 10.74 1.30
N ILE A 57 1.47 10.26 1.88
CA ILE A 57 0.19 10.09 1.19
C ILE A 57 -0.76 11.22 1.59
N THR A 58 -1.18 12.01 0.61
CA THR A 58 -2.15 13.10 0.80
C THR A 58 -3.50 12.74 0.18
N LYS A 59 -4.58 13.01 0.91
CA LYS A 59 -5.96 12.82 0.43
C LYS A 59 -6.32 13.91 -0.58
N THR A 60 -6.88 13.50 -1.71
CA THR A 60 -7.49 14.40 -2.70
C THR A 60 -9.02 14.31 -2.61
N GLN A 61 -9.75 15.09 -3.41
CA GLN A 61 -11.22 15.02 -3.45
C GLN A 61 -11.70 13.58 -3.75
N THR A 62 -11.08 12.94 -4.75
CA THR A 62 -11.54 11.66 -5.31
C THR A 62 -10.64 10.46 -5.01
N SER A 63 -9.41 10.65 -4.52
CA SER A 63 -8.46 9.57 -4.24
C SER A 63 -7.38 10.00 -3.22
N TYR A 64 -6.18 9.47 -3.39
CA TYR A 64 -4.93 9.88 -2.73
C TYR A 64 -3.87 10.21 -3.78
N THR A 65 -2.84 10.94 -3.37
CA THR A 65 -1.62 11.20 -4.14
C THR A 65 -0.39 10.95 -3.28
N LEU A 66 0.70 10.57 -3.92
CA LEU A 66 2.02 10.50 -3.29
C LEU A 66 2.70 11.88 -3.36
N MET A 67 3.36 12.25 -2.27
CA MET A 67 4.21 13.43 -2.16
C MET A 67 5.65 12.98 -1.95
N PRO A 68 6.65 13.73 -2.47
CA PRO A 68 8.04 13.30 -2.51
C PRO A 68 8.69 13.11 -1.13
N GLY A 69 8.23 13.79 -0.07
CA GLY A 69 8.89 13.67 1.23
C GLY A 69 10.35 14.14 1.17
N GLU A 70 11.29 13.24 1.49
CA GLU A 70 12.73 13.52 1.54
C GLU A 70 13.45 13.27 0.20
N TRP A 71 12.75 12.73 -0.81
CA TRP A 71 13.30 12.55 -2.17
C TRP A 71 13.60 13.90 -2.82
N SER A 72 14.74 14.02 -3.51
CA SER A 72 15.00 15.19 -4.35
C SER A 72 14.04 15.24 -5.55
N ASP A 73 13.85 16.42 -6.14
CA ASP A 73 12.97 16.59 -7.31
C ASP A 73 13.38 15.66 -8.47
N THR A 74 14.68 15.53 -8.73
CA THR A 74 15.21 14.66 -9.79
C THR A 74 14.93 13.19 -9.52
N GLU A 75 15.23 12.70 -8.31
CA GLU A 75 14.95 11.30 -7.93
C GLU A 75 13.45 11.02 -7.97
N TRP A 76 12.63 11.96 -7.50
CA TRP A 76 11.18 11.81 -7.51
C TRP A 76 10.62 11.75 -8.94
N ASP A 77 11.13 12.57 -9.85
CA ASP A 77 10.75 12.52 -11.26
C ASP A 77 11.16 11.21 -11.92
N GLU A 78 12.32 10.67 -11.59
CA GLU A 78 12.78 9.36 -12.08
C GLU A 78 11.90 8.23 -11.53
N ILE A 79 11.62 8.22 -10.22
CA ILE A 79 10.71 7.25 -9.58
C ILE A 79 9.33 7.29 -10.24
N LYS A 80 8.77 8.49 -10.46
CA LYS A 80 7.48 8.64 -11.14
C LYS A 80 7.50 8.05 -12.54
N ARG A 81 8.53 8.37 -13.33
CA ARG A 81 8.63 7.98 -14.74
C ARG A 81 8.89 6.49 -14.90
N ASN A 82 9.84 5.96 -14.14
CA ASN A 82 10.41 4.63 -14.37
C ASN A 82 9.74 3.54 -13.53
N ASN A 83 9.18 3.89 -12.37
CA ASN A 83 8.64 2.91 -11.43
C ASN A 83 7.14 3.05 -11.18
N LEU A 84 6.62 4.26 -10.96
CA LEU A 84 5.19 4.45 -10.68
C LEU A 84 4.33 4.46 -11.94
N SER A 85 4.81 5.02 -13.05
CA SER A 85 4.05 5.08 -14.31
C SER A 85 3.65 3.68 -14.83
N PRO A 86 4.53 2.67 -14.83
CA PRO A 86 4.16 1.31 -15.23
C PRO A 86 3.09 0.68 -14.32
N LEU A 87 3.09 1.00 -13.02
CA LEU A 87 2.18 0.44 -12.02
C LEU A 87 0.99 1.35 -11.70
N LYS A 88 0.73 2.35 -12.55
CA LYS A 88 -0.25 3.41 -12.27
C LYS A 88 -1.65 2.86 -12.02
N ILE A 89 -2.08 1.86 -12.78
CA ILE A 89 -3.43 1.30 -12.64
C ILE A 89 -3.57 0.57 -11.30
N ASP A 90 -2.56 -0.20 -10.91
CA ASP A 90 -2.59 -1.00 -9.68
C ASP A 90 -2.49 -0.08 -8.45
N LEU A 91 -1.66 0.96 -8.53
CA LEU A 91 -1.64 2.03 -7.52
C LEU A 91 -3.00 2.70 -7.35
N MET A 92 -3.67 3.04 -8.46
CA MET A 92 -5.02 3.62 -8.41
C MET A 92 -6.05 2.68 -7.77
N LEU A 93 -5.97 1.38 -8.04
CA LEU A 93 -6.85 0.37 -7.45
C LEU A 93 -6.63 0.27 -5.94
N VAL A 94 -5.37 0.16 -5.49
CA VAL A 94 -5.02 0.13 -4.07
C VAL A 94 -5.48 1.39 -3.36
N PHE A 95 -5.32 2.57 -3.96
CA PHE A 95 -5.78 3.84 -3.38
C PHE A 95 -7.30 3.91 -3.26
N LYS A 96 -8.05 3.42 -4.27
CA LYS A 96 -9.52 3.34 -4.19
C LYS A 96 -9.96 2.39 -3.08
N LEU A 97 -9.36 1.20 -3.01
CA LEU A 97 -9.65 0.22 -1.96
C LEU A 97 -9.33 0.76 -0.56
N THR A 98 -8.22 1.46 -0.42
CA THR A 98 -7.81 2.09 0.84
C THR A 98 -8.85 3.11 1.35
N ARG A 99 -9.62 3.75 0.46
CA ARG A 99 -10.71 4.66 0.88
C ARG A 99 -11.88 3.94 1.53
N VAL A 100 -12.13 2.68 1.17
CA VAL A 100 -13.22 1.88 1.76
C VAL A 100 -12.75 1.12 3.01
N GLY A 101 -11.45 0.85 3.16
CA GLY A 101 -10.86 0.30 4.38
C GLY A 101 -9.70 -0.66 4.13
N LYS A 102 -9.37 -1.46 5.16
CA LYS A 102 -8.46 -2.61 5.02
C LYS A 102 -9.23 -3.76 4.39
N VAL A 103 -8.66 -4.41 3.38
CA VAL A 103 -9.19 -5.66 2.83
C VAL A 103 -8.93 -6.78 3.85
N THR A 104 -9.94 -7.19 4.61
CA THR A 104 -9.85 -8.35 5.50
C THR A 104 -9.81 -9.65 4.70
N ASP A 105 -9.58 -10.81 5.34
CA ASP A 105 -9.60 -12.13 4.68
C ASP A 105 -10.97 -12.49 4.04
N GLU A 106 -11.97 -11.62 4.17
CA GLU A 106 -13.16 -11.64 3.33
C GLU A 106 -12.80 -11.09 1.95
N LYS A 107 -12.92 -11.95 0.92
CA LYS A 107 -12.60 -11.63 -0.47
C LYS A 107 -13.05 -10.20 -0.82
N PRO A 108 -12.17 -9.37 -1.43
CA PRO A 108 -12.59 -8.07 -1.91
C PRO A 108 -13.79 -8.25 -2.86
N PRO A 109 -14.79 -7.35 -2.80
CA PRO A 109 -16.01 -7.47 -3.61
C PRO A 109 -15.67 -7.73 -5.08
N GLU A 110 -16.42 -8.59 -5.77
CA GLU A 110 -16.10 -9.05 -7.14
C GLU A 110 -15.88 -7.90 -8.13
N GLU A 111 -16.51 -6.75 -7.90
CA GLU A 111 -16.30 -5.51 -8.67
C GLU A 111 -14.85 -4.97 -8.66
N PHE A 112 -14.00 -5.43 -7.73
CA PHE A 112 -12.58 -5.09 -7.63
C PHE A 112 -11.64 -6.19 -8.14
N LEU A 113 -12.14 -7.39 -8.42
CA LEU A 113 -11.37 -8.48 -8.97
C LEU A 113 -11.46 -8.41 -10.50
N ARG A 114 -10.35 -8.10 -11.17
CA ARG A 114 -10.30 -8.09 -12.64
C ARG A 114 -10.65 -9.48 -13.18
N LYS A 115 -11.48 -9.51 -14.23
CA LYS A 115 -11.73 -10.70 -15.06
C LYS A 115 -10.54 -10.98 -15.97
#